data_AF-A0A2E9BBM3-F1
#
_entry.id   AF-A0A2E9BBM3-F1
#
_cell.length_a   1.000
_cell.length_b   1.000
_cell.length_c   1.000
_cell.angle_alpha   90.00
_cell.angle_beta   90.00
_cell.angle_gamma   90.00
#
_symmetry.space_group_name_H-M   'P 1'
#
loop_
_entity.id
_entity.type
_entity.pdbx_description
1 polymer ?
#
loop_
_entity_poly.entity_id
_entity_poly.type
_entity_poly.pdbx_seq_one_letter_code
_entity_poly.pdbx_strand_id
1 'polypeptide(L)'
;QRVAISKSLAKVEAIDAGSWFLLHTIGSTNEGLVANSLLSAGAEVALVVRRAKNETRLIGRASRTAVNDGINLGIIMSNLVNTLQGEGGGHPGAAGWSGDVPIITAKSAFIASLSGIRRGSN
;
A
#
# COMPACT_ATOMS: atom_id res chain seq x y z
N GLN A 1 -4.97 -21.37 1.05
CA GLN A 1 -4.75 -20.04 1.68
C GLN A 1 -3.40 -19.92 2.37
N ARG A 2 -3.05 -20.78 3.35
CA ARG A 2 -1.79 -20.70 4.13
C ARG A 2 -0.52 -20.54 3.29
N VAL A 3 -0.32 -21.39 2.27
CA VAL A 3 0.87 -21.34 1.39
C VAL A 3 1.03 -20.01 0.64
N ALA A 4 -0.08 -19.40 0.19
CA ALA A 4 -0.03 -18.13 -0.54
C ALA A 4 0.34 -16.95 0.37
N ILE A 5 -0.16 -16.96 1.61
CA ILE A 5 0.19 -15.96 2.64
C ILE A 5 1.67 -16.09 2.99
N SER A 6 2.16 -17.30 3.30
CA SER A 6 3.58 -17.52 3.62
C SER A 6 4.52 -17.11 2.48
N LYS A 7 4.18 -17.41 1.22
CA LYS A 7 4.97 -16.98 0.06
C LYS A 7 5.04 -15.46 -0.10
N SER A 8 3.98 -14.75 0.29
CA SER A 8 3.96 -13.29 0.26
C SER A 8 4.82 -12.75 1.41
N LEU A 9 4.65 -13.27 2.63
CA LEU A 9 5.45 -12.86 3.79
C LEU A 9 6.96 -13.10 3.60
N ALA A 10 7.35 -14.15 2.88
CA ALA A 10 8.76 -14.43 2.57
C ALA A 10 9.43 -13.40 1.63
N LYS A 11 8.65 -12.50 1.02
CA LYS A 11 9.13 -11.49 0.05
C LYS A 11 8.88 -10.06 0.53
N VAL A 12 8.68 -9.89 1.83
CA VAL A 12 8.40 -8.57 2.41
C VAL A 12 9.64 -7.69 2.32
N GLU A 13 9.45 -6.48 1.81
CA GLU A 13 10.42 -5.41 1.77
C GLU A 13 10.03 -4.38 2.83
N ALA A 14 10.99 -3.98 3.67
CA ALA A 14 10.85 -2.86 4.59
C ALA A 14 11.42 -1.60 3.93
N ILE A 15 10.68 -0.50 4.00
CA ILE A 15 11.01 0.76 3.33
C ILE A 15 10.69 1.91 4.28
N ASP A 16 11.68 2.76 4.53
CA ASP A 16 11.45 4.06 5.17
C ASP A 16 11.01 5.07 4.10
N ALA A 17 9.70 5.28 3.99
CA ALA A 17 9.08 6.19 3.04
C ALA A 17 8.91 7.57 3.68
N GLY A 18 9.97 8.38 3.65
CA GLY A 18 9.99 9.66 4.35
C GLY A 18 9.91 9.45 5.85
N SER A 19 8.82 9.89 6.49
CA SER A 19 8.60 9.73 7.93
C SER A 19 7.83 8.45 8.29
N TRP A 20 7.53 7.57 7.32
CA TRP A 20 6.62 6.44 7.51
C TRP A 20 7.32 5.10 7.28
N PHE A 21 7.16 4.17 8.22
CA PHE A 21 7.63 2.81 8.07
C PHE A 21 6.65 1.96 7.26
N LEU A 22 7.04 1.64 6.03
CA LEU A 22 6.26 0.87 5.06
C LEU A 22 6.76 -0.58 5.00
N LEU A 23 5.84 -1.54 5.17
CA LEU A 23 6.08 -2.91 4.72
C LEU A 23 5.33 -3.18 3.43
N HIS A 24 6.03 -3.71 2.44
CA HIS A 24 5.50 -4.01 1.12
C HIS A 24 5.72 -5.47 0.74
N THR A 25 4.76 -6.08 0.03
CA THR A 25 5.00 -7.35 -0.67
C THR A 25 4.21 -7.46 -1.96
N ILE A 26 4.70 -8.30 -2.87
CA ILE A 26 3.93 -8.75 -4.02
C ILE A 26 3.17 -10.02 -3.63
N GLY A 27 1.85 -10.02 -3.80
CA GLY A 27 0.95 -11.11 -3.38
C GLY A 27 -0.03 -11.53 -4.47
N SER A 28 -0.58 -12.74 -4.33
CA SER A 28 -1.50 -13.32 -5.32
C SER A 28 -2.93 -13.54 -4.85
N THR A 29 -3.20 -13.61 -3.54
CA THR A 29 -4.56 -13.78 -2.96
C THR A 29 -4.55 -13.37 -1.48
N ASN A 30 -5.72 -13.13 -0.90
CA ASN A 30 -5.90 -12.79 0.52
C ASN A 30 -5.19 -11.49 0.90
N GLU A 31 -5.20 -10.52 0.00
CA GLU A 31 -4.44 -9.27 0.06
C GLU A 31 -4.75 -8.49 1.34
N GLY A 32 -6.01 -8.48 1.79
CA GLY A 32 -6.41 -7.86 3.06
C GLY A 32 -5.80 -8.54 4.30
N LEU A 33 -5.74 -9.88 4.32
CA LEU A 33 -5.12 -10.63 5.43
C LEU A 33 -3.61 -10.45 5.45
N VAL A 34 -2.97 -10.44 4.27
CA VAL A 34 -1.53 -10.16 4.16
C VAL A 34 -1.25 -8.74 4.64
N ALA A 35 -1.99 -7.74 4.17
CA ALA A 35 -1.80 -6.35 4.58
C ALA A 35 -2.00 -6.15 6.09
N ASN A 36 -3.01 -6.80 6.68
CA ASN A 36 -3.20 -6.77 8.14
C ASN A 36 -2.05 -7.46 8.88
N SER A 37 -1.51 -8.55 8.35
CA SER A 37 -0.35 -9.23 8.95
C SER A 37 0.90 -8.34 8.94
N LEU A 38 1.09 -7.54 7.89
CA LEU A 38 2.16 -6.55 7.82
C LEU A 38 1.98 -5.44 8.86
N LEU A 39 0.75 -4.93 9.05
CA LEU A 39 0.46 -3.98 10.13
C LEU A 39 0.76 -4.59 11.51
N SER A 40 0.34 -5.85 11.74
CA SER A 40 0.64 -6.56 13.00
C SER A 40 2.14 -6.80 13.22
N ALA A 41 2.93 -6.87 12.14
CA ALA A 41 4.38 -6.97 12.21
C ALA A 41 5.08 -5.63 12.52
N GLY A 42 4.32 -4.54 12.73
CA GLY A 42 4.84 -3.23 13.11
C GLY A 42 4.86 -2.19 11.99
N ALA A 43 4.30 -2.49 10.81
CA ALA A 43 4.20 -1.49 9.75
C ALA A 43 3.24 -0.35 10.13
N GLU A 44 3.63 0.89 9.85
CA GLU A 44 2.71 2.03 9.94
C GLU A 44 1.78 2.08 8.74
N VAL A 45 2.34 1.73 7.57
CA VAL A 45 1.62 1.54 6.32
C VAL A 45 2.02 0.19 5.73
N ALA A 46 1.04 -0.56 5.24
CA ALA A 46 1.23 -1.82 4.56
C ALA A 46 0.73 -1.71 3.12
N LEU A 47 1.56 -2.14 2.15
CA LEU A 47 1.21 -2.19 0.73
C LEU A 47 1.33 -3.60 0.19
N VAL A 48 0.23 -4.14 -0.33
CA VAL A 48 0.26 -5.39 -1.11
C VAL A 48 0.04 -5.05 -2.57
N VAL A 49 0.94 -5.49 -3.43
CA VAL A 49 0.82 -5.31 -4.87
C VAL A 49 0.52 -6.63 -5.53
N ARG A 50 -0.43 -6.63 -6.43
CA ARG A 50 -0.76 -7.80 -7.25
C ARG A 50 -0.79 -7.38 -8.70
N ARG A 51 -0.31 -8.25 -9.60
CA ARG A 51 -0.59 -8.15 -11.03
C ARG A 51 -1.27 -9.42 -11.50
N ALA A 52 -2.38 -9.26 -12.23
CA ALA A 52 -3.08 -10.34 -12.89
C ALA A 52 -3.36 -9.91 -14.33
N LYS A 53 -2.87 -10.70 -15.29
CA LYS A 53 -2.91 -10.35 -16.72
C LYS A 53 -2.30 -8.95 -16.94
N ASN A 54 -3.12 -7.99 -17.36
CA ASN A 54 -2.75 -6.61 -17.65
C ASN A 54 -3.30 -5.64 -16.60
N GLU A 55 -3.59 -6.10 -15.39
CA GLU A 55 -4.09 -5.21 -14.34
C GLU A 55 -3.19 -5.32 -13.11
N THR A 56 -2.64 -4.19 -12.70
CA THR A 56 -1.94 -4.03 -11.43
C THR A 56 -2.92 -3.48 -10.41
N ARG A 57 -2.95 -4.10 -9.23
CA ARG A 57 -3.74 -3.65 -8.08
C ARG A 57 -2.83 -3.36 -6.90
N LEU A 58 -3.05 -2.21 -6.28
CA LEU A 58 -2.47 -1.79 -5.01
C LEU A 58 -3.53 -1.95 -3.92
N ILE A 59 -3.15 -2.55 -2.80
CA ILE A 59 -3.97 -2.67 -1.61
C ILE A 59 -3.19 -2.05 -0.46
N GLY A 60 -3.68 -0.90 0.02
CA GLY A 60 -3.07 -0.16 1.12
C GLY A 60 -3.84 -0.36 2.42
N ARG A 61 -3.10 -0.52 3.52
CA ARG A 61 -3.62 -0.43 4.90
C ARG A 61 -2.72 0.48 5.72
N ALA A 62 -3.29 1.24 6.64
CA ALA A 62 -2.54 2.07 7.56
C ALA A 62 -3.00 1.81 8.99
N SER A 63 -2.06 1.89 9.93
CA SER A 63 -2.38 1.82 11.35
C SER A 63 -3.23 3.02 11.77
N ARG A 64 -3.99 2.87 12.86
CA ARG A 64 -4.81 3.98 13.38
C ARG A 64 -3.96 5.18 13.77
N THR A 65 -2.79 4.93 14.38
CA THR A 65 -1.83 5.98 14.74
C THR A 65 -1.36 6.72 13.49
N ALA A 66 -0.95 6.01 12.45
CA ALA A 66 -0.52 6.65 11.20
C ALA A 66 -1.62 7.50 10.56
N VAL A 67 -2.87 7.04 10.60
CA VAL A 67 -4.03 7.82 10.11
C VAL A 67 -4.23 9.10 10.93
N ASN A 68 -4.16 9.00 12.26
CA ASN A 68 -4.27 10.17 13.14
C ASN A 68 -3.12 11.15 12.93
N ASP A 69 -1.93 10.64 12.61
CA ASP A 69 -0.71 11.41 12.37
C ASP A 69 -0.65 11.98 10.93
N GLY A 70 -1.69 11.83 10.12
CA GLY A 70 -1.84 12.50 8.83
C GLY A 70 -1.89 11.61 7.58
N ILE A 71 -1.78 10.28 7.71
CA ILE A 71 -1.98 9.38 6.56
C ILE A 71 -3.46 9.35 6.16
N ASN A 72 -3.70 9.58 4.87
CA ASN A 72 -4.98 9.26 4.25
C ASN A 72 -4.75 8.47 2.96
N LEU A 73 -4.86 7.13 3.06
CA LEU A 73 -4.64 6.25 1.92
C LEU A 73 -5.66 6.46 0.79
N GLY A 74 -6.90 6.85 1.11
CA GLY A 74 -7.93 7.17 0.11
C GLY A 74 -7.46 8.29 -0.81
N ILE A 75 -6.95 9.39 -0.22
CA ILE A 75 -6.40 10.53 -0.97
C ILE A 75 -5.17 10.10 -1.78
N ILE A 76 -4.25 9.33 -1.20
CA ILE A 76 -3.07 8.84 -1.94
C ILE A 76 -3.53 8.07 -3.19
N MET A 77 -4.39 7.07 -3.04
CA MET A 77 -4.85 6.23 -4.14
C MET A 77 -5.64 7.02 -5.20
N SER A 78 -6.43 8.02 -4.80
CA SER A 78 -7.11 8.92 -5.75
C SER A 78 -6.13 9.83 -6.49
N ASN A 79 -5.05 10.30 -5.84
CA ASN A 79 -4.00 11.07 -6.52
C ASN A 79 -3.22 10.23 -7.53
N LEU A 80 -3.06 8.93 -7.28
CA LEU A 80 -2.46 8.01 -8.25
C LEU A 80 -3.29 7.95 -9.55
N VAL A 81 -4.62 8.08 -9.49
CA VAL A 81 -5.46 8.12 -10.70
C VAL A 81 -5.10 9.28 -11.62
N ASN A 82 -4.78 10.45 -11.06
CA ASN A 82 -4.41 11.62 -11.83
C ASN A 82 -3.07 11.46 -12.57
N THR A 83 -2.19 10.57 -12.08
CA THR A 83 -0.83 10.39 -12.62
C THR A 83 -0.68 9.11 -13.44
N LEU A 84 -1.38 8.04 -13.06
CA LEU A 84 -1.27 6.71 -13.66
C LEU A 84 -2.54 6.26 -14.38
N GLN A 85 -3.61 7.07 -14.37
CA GLN A 85 -4.96 6.68 -14.80
C GLN A 85 -5.52 5.53 -13.94
N GLY A 86 -6.60 4.90 -14.39
CA GLY A 86 -7.25 3.78 -13.68
C GLY A 86 -8.27 4.22 -12.64
N GLU A 87 -8.46 3.39 -11.62
CA GLU A 87 -9.44 3.60 -10.55
C GLU A 87 -8.73 3.57 -9.20
N GLY A 88 -9.08 4.48 -8.29
CA GLY A 88 -8.42 4.57 -7.00
C GLY A 88 -9.18 5.38 -5.96
N GLY A 89 -9.19 4.88 -4.72
CA GLY A 89 -9.86 5.52 -3.60
C GLY A 89 -10.04 4.58 -2.40
N GLY A 90 -10.86 5.02 -1.45
CA GLY A 90 -11.16 4.28 -0.22
C GLY A 90 -11.22 5.18 1.00
N HIS A 91 -10.90 4.61 2.15
CA HIS A 91 -10.90 5.29 3.45
C HIS A 91 -9.46 5.61 3.91
N PRO A 92 -9.29 6.52 4.88
CA PRO A 92 -7.95 6.91 5.36
C PRO A 92 -7.06 5.72 5.78
N GLY A 93 -7.64 4.72 6.47
CA GLY A 93 -6.91 3.53 6.91
C GLY A 93 -6.90 2.35 5.94
N ALA A 94 -7.66 2.40 4.85
CA ALA A 94 -7.80 1.29 3.92
C ALA A 94 -8.27 1.77 2.54
N ALA A 95 -7.44 1.60 1.53
CA ALA A 95 -7.71 2.06 0.17
C ALA A 95 -7.07 1.14 -0.87
N GLY A 96 -7.48 1.29 -2.12
CA GLY A 96 -6.90 0.56 -3.23
C GLY A 96 -6.82 1.40 -4.49
N TRP A 97 -5.96 0.95 -5.40
CA TRP A 97 -5.84 1.48 -6.75
C TRP A 97 -5.70 0.32 -7.74
N SER A 98 -6.23 0.46 -8.95
CA SER A 98 -6.06 -0.49 -10.04
C SER A 98 -5.91 0.19 -11.39
N GLY A 99 -5.02 -0.36 -12.23
CA GLY A 99 -4.81 0.11 -13.60
C GLY A 99 -3.79 -0.73 -14.36
N ASP A 100 -3.73 -0.54 -15.68
CA ASP A 100 -2.75 -1.22 -16.55
C ASP A 100 -1.43 -0.45 -16.61
N VAL A 101 -0.68 -0.51 -15.51
CA VAL A 101 0.70 -0.04 -15.46
C VAL A 101 1.61 -1.12 -14.87
N PRO A 102 2.92 -1.12 -15.18
CA PRO A 102 3.86 -2.05 -14.56
C PRO A 102 3.86 -1.95 -13.02
N ILE A 103 4.08 -3.08 -12.33
CA ILE A 103 4.16 -3.14 -10.86
C ILE A 103 5.12 -2.09 -10.30
N ILE A 104 6.30 -1.97 -10.91
CA ILE A 104 7.32 -1.03 -10.45
C ILE A 104 6.84 0.42 -10.53
N THR A 105 6.11 0.78 -11.59
CA THR A 105 5.55 2.13 -11.76
C THR A 105 4.51 2.42 -10.67
N ALA A 106 3.55 1.51 -10.46
CA ALA A 106 2.52 1.68 -9.44
C ALA A 106 3.12 1.74 -8.02
N LYS A 107 4.06 0.85 -7.71
CA LYS A 107 4.76 0.80 -6.41
C LYS A 107 5.53 2.10 -6.17
N SER A 108 6.34 2.53 -7.12
CA SER A 108 7.16 3.74 -6.99
C SER A 108 6.31 5.00 -6.84
N ALA A 109 5.21 5.12 -7.58
CA ALA A 109 4.29 6.25 -7.45
C ALA A 109 3.63 6.31 -6.06
N PHE A 110 3.23 5.15 -5.53
CA PHE A 110 2.71 5.06 -4.16
C PHE A 110 3.76 5.48 -3.13
N ILE A 111 4.98 4.94 -3.21
CA ILE A 111 6.07 5.26 -2.27
C ILE A 111 6.42 6.75 -2.34
N ALA A 112 6.49 7.33 -3.53
CA ALA A 112 6.74 8.76 -3.70
C ALA A 112 5.64 9.61 -3.04
N SER A 113 4.37 9.24 -3.26
CA SER A 113 3.24 9.94 -2.65
C SER A 113 3.24 9.83 -1.12
N LEU A 114 3.55 8.63 -0.59
CA LEU A 114 3.66 8.39 0.85
C LEU A 114 4.82 9.19 1.47
N SER A 115 5.98 9.21 0.82
CA SER A 115 7.19 9.87 1.32
C SER A 115 7.04 11.40 1.41
N GLY A 116 6.13 11.98 0.61
CA GLY A 116 5.82 13.41 0.66
C GLY A 116 4.95 13.84 1.86
N ILE A 117 4.35 12.89 2.58
CA ILE A 117 3.46 13.20 3.70
C ILE A 117 4.28 13.44 4.95
N ARG A 118 4.12 14.62 5.56
CA ARG A 118 4.71 14.94 6.87
C ARG A 118 3.81 14.40 7.97
N ARG A 119 4.42 13.94 9.07
CA ARG A 119 3.66 13.65 10.30
C ARG A 119 3.05 14.94 10.82
N GLY A 120 1.78 14.88 11.21
CA GLY A 120 1.14 15.95 11.98
C GLY A 120 1.91 16.13 13.28
N SER A 121 2.40 17.33 13.53
CA SER A 121 2.86 17.73 14.85
C SER A 121 1.62 17.84 15.74
N ASN A 122 1.44 16.89 16.66
CA ASN A 122 0.61 17.14 17.84
C ASN A 122 1.34 18.10 18.77
#